data_AF-A0A498IZK2-F1
#
_entry.id   AF-A0A498IZK2-F1
#
_cell.length_a   1.000
_cell.length_b   1.000
_cell.length_c   1.000
_cell.angle_alpha   90.00
_cell.angle_beta   90.00
_cell.angle_gamma   90.00
#
_symmetry.space_group_name_H-M   'P 1'
#
loop_
_entity.id
_entity.type
_entity.pdbx_description
1 polymer ?
#
loop_
_entity_poly.entity_id
_entity_poly.type
_entity_poly.pdbx_seq_one_letter_code
_entity_poly.pdbx_strand_id
1 'polypeptide(L)' 'MEASPALSHIGMSGLAVMGQNLALNIAEKGFPISVYNPHDFVLSIERPRSVIILVKAGGEGG' A
#
# COMPACT_ATOMS: atom_id res chain seq x y z
N MET A 1 21.87 10.51 8.15
CA MET A 1 20.73 11.45 8.18
C MET A 1 19.59 10.68 7.55
N GLU A 2 18.90 9.87 8.36
CA GLU A 2 17.80 9.03 7.86
C GLU A 2 16.66 9.96 7.43
N ALA A 3 16.36 9.99 6.13
CA ALA A 3 15.24 10.77 5.62
C ALA A 3 13.97 10.27 6.33
N SER A 4 13.23 11.17 6.98
CA SER A 4 11.89 10.82 7.46
C SER A 4 11.10 10.27 6.27
N PRO A 5 10.50 9.07 6.38
CA PRO A 5 9.77 8.49 5.26
C PRO A 5 8.69 9.50 4.87
N ALA A 6 8.74 9.96 3.62
CA ALA A 6 7.69 10.81 3.07
C ALA A 6 6.38 10.05 3.25
N LEU A 7 5.46 10.62 4.01
CA LEU A 7 4.20 9.97 4.30
C LEU A 7 3.38 9.89 3.01
N SER A 8 2.77 8.75 2.75
CA SER A 8 1.88 8.56 1.61
C SER A 8 0.42 8.79 2.02
N HIS A 9 -0.43 9.19 1.08
CA HIS A 9 -1.87 9.30 1.34
C HIS A 9 -2.58 7.95 1.16
N ILE A 10 -1.96 7.04 0.40
CA ILE A 10 -2.54 5.75 0.03
C ILE A 10 -1.56 4.67 0.45
N GLY A 11 -2.05 3.69 1.21
CA GLY A 11 -1.35 2.44 1.43
C GLY A 11 -1.96 1.31 0.61
N MET A 12 -1.12 0.42 0.06
CA MET A 12 -1.56 -0.85 -0.52
C MET A 12 -0.94 -2.05 0.18
N SER A 13 -1.79 -3.02 0.51
CA SER A 13 -1.39 -4.34 0.98
C SER A 13 -1.87 -5.43 0.01
N GLY A 14 -0.97 -6.36 -0.31
CA GLY A 14 -1.20 -7.41 -1.31
C GLY A 14 -0.62 -7.05 -2.68
N LEU A 15 0.61 -7.51 -2.93
CA LEU A 15 1.37 -7.26 -4.16
C LEU A 15 1.39 -8.47 -5.10
N ALA A 16 0.25 -9.17 -5.23
CA ALA A 16 0.07 -10.08 -6.39
C ALA A 16 0.06 -9.26 -7.70
N VAL A 17 0.01 -9.91 -8.86
CA VAL A 17 0.06 -9.24 -10.18
C VAL A 17 -0.90 -8.06 -10.29
N MET A 18 -2.15 -8.22 -9.81
CA MET A 18 -3.14 -7.13 -9.80
C MET A 18 -2.74 -5.97 -8.88
N GLY A 19 -2.22 -6.26 -7.68
CA GLY A 19 -1.76 -5.25 -6.73
C GLY A 19 -0.57 -4.45 -7.27
N GLN A 20 0.41 -5.12 -7.90
CA GLN A 20 1.55 -4.45 -8.52
C GLN A 20 1.11 -3.51 -9.65
N ASN A 21 0.23 -3.97 -10.54
CA ASN A 21 -0.28 -3.14 -11.63
C ASN A 21 -1.07 -1.92 -11.12
N LEU A 22 -1.86 -2.08 -10.06
CA LEU A 22 -2.58 -0.95 -9.49
C LEU A 22 -1.65 0.04 -8.78
N ALA A 23 -0.64 -0.45 -8.04
CA ALA A 23 0.34 0.42 -7.39
C ALA A 23 1.12 1.26 -8.40
N LEU A 24 1.55 0.63 -9.50
CA LEU A 24 2.20 1.31 -10.63
C LEU A 24 1.29 2.36 -11.24
N ASN A 25 0.02 2.03 -11.50
CA ASN A 25 -0.92 2.99 -12.06
C ASN A 25 -1.13 4.22 -11.16
N ILE A 26 -1.23 4.03 -9.84
CA ILE A 26 -1.37 5.12 -8.88
C ILE A 26 -0.11 6.00 -8.87
N ALA A 27 1.07 5.39 -8.87
CA ALA A 27 2.34 6.10 -8.91
C ALA A 27 2.55 6.88 -10.21
N GLU A 28 2.20 6.30 -11.36
CA GLU A 28 2.25 6.95 -12.69
C GLU A 28 1.36 8.20 -12.76
N LYS A 29 0.27 8.23 -11.98
CA LYS A 29 -0.61 9.40 -11.87
C LYS A 29 -0.11 10.45 -10.87
N GLY A 30 1.08 10.24 -10.29
CA GLY A 30 1.71 11.19 -9.37
C GLY A 30 1.16 11.13 -7.93
N PHE A 31 0.38 10.10 -7.58
CA PHE A 31 -0.11 9.94 -6.23
C PHE A 31 0.90 9.17 -5.36
N PRO A 32 1.35 9.73 -4.23
CA PRO A 32 2.26 9.04 -3.34
C PRO A 32 1.57 7.84 -2.71
N ILE A 33 2.13 6.65 -2.93
CA ILE A 33 1.62 5.37 -2.44
C ILE A 33 2.71 4.60 -1.68
N SER A 34 2.38 4.07 -0.51
CA SER A 34 3.21 3.11 0.21
C SER A 34 2.73 1.69 -0.05
N VAL A 35 3.64 0.78 -0.35
CA VAL A 35 3.38 -0.65 -0.53
C VAL A 35 4.13 -1.44 0.54
N TYR A 36 3.48 -2.32 1.29
CA TYR A 36 4.16 -3.09 2.34
C TYR A 36 3.43 -4.37 2.77
N ASN A 37 4.19 -5.34 3.28
CA ASN A 37 3.73 -6.48 4.07
C ASN A 37 4.30 -6.30 5.51
N PRO A 38 3.52 -6.58 6.58
CA PRO A 38 2.91 -5.72 7.62
C PRO A 38 3.80 -4.97 8.68
N HIS A 39 3.12 -4.36 9.69
CA HIS A 39 3.51 -3.53 10.86
C HIS A 39 3.87 -2.06 10.58
N ASP A 40 4.92 -1.78 9.81
CA ASP A 40 5.36 -0.39 9.58
C ASP A 40 4.47 0.38 8.58
N PHE A 41 3.63 -0.36 7.86
CA PHE A 41 2.69 0.14 6.86
C PHE A 41 1.71 1.20 7.37
N VAL A 42 1.11 0.99 8.54
CA VAL A 42 0.08 1.91 9.06
C VAL A 42 0.69 3.26 9.49
N LEU A 43 1.97 3.23 9.87
CA LEU A 43 2.71 4.41 10.30
C LEU A 43 3.18 5.25 9.11
N SER A 44 3.32 4.67 7.92
CA SER A 44 3.78 5.38 6.72
C SER A 44 2.69 6.17 6.00
N ILE A 45 1.43 6.13 6.47
CA ILE A 45 0.27 6.73 5.80
C ILE A 45 -0.25 7.94 6.59
N GLU A 46 -0.45 9.06 5.90
CA GLU A 46 -1.03 10.28 6.47
C GLU A 46 -2.49 10.10 6.90
N ARG A 47 -2.92 10.91 7.88
CA ARG A 47 -4.35 11.00 8.26
C ARG A 47 -5.08 11.99 7.34
N PRO A 48 -6.32 11.72 6.92
CA PRO A 48 -7.09 10.48 7.09
C PRO A 48 -6.52 9.34 6.25
N ARG A 49 -6.43 8.13 6.84
CA ARG A 49 -5.74 7.00 6.22
C ARG A 49 -6.63 6.30 5.20
N SER A 50 -6.14 6.20 3.97
CA SER A 50 -6.77 5.40 2.91
C SER A 50 -5.94 4.14 2.64
N VAL A 51 -6.52 2.97 2.87
CA VAL A 51 -5.87 1.67 2.69
C VAL A 51 -6.61 0.85 1.66
N ILE A 52 -5.88 0.32 0.66
CA ILE A 52 -6.38 -0.60 -0.35
C ILE A 52 -5.82 -1.99 -0.05
N ILE A 53 -6.70 -2.98 0.09
CA ILE A 53 -6.32 -4.39 0.32
C ILE A 53 -6.66 -5.19 -0.94
N LEU A 54 -5.64 -5.76 -1.57
CA LEU A 54 -5.74 -6.56 -2.79
C LEU A 54 -5.17 -7.96 -2.55
N VAL A 55 -6.01 -8.83 -2.03
CA VAL A 55 -5.68 -10.23 -1.76
C VAL A 55 -6.57 -11.16 -2.56
N LYS A 56 -6.10 -12.39 -2.78
CA LYS A 56 -6.96 -13.44 -3.34
C LYS A 56 -8.15 -13.65 -2.41
N ALA A 57 -9.36 -13.53 -2.94
CA ALA A 57 -10.57 -13.82 -2.19
C ALA A 57 -10.64 -15.32 -1.85
N GLY A 58 -11.08 -15.61 -0.62
CA GLY A 58 -11.10 -16.95 -0.03
C GLY A 58 -9.75 -17.30 0.58
N GLY A 59 -9.65 -17.21 1.90
CA GLY A 59 -8.60 -17.91 2.63
C GLY A 59 -9.05 -19.34 2.85
N GLU A 60 -8.17 -20.31 2.61
CA GLU A 60 -8.39 -21.68 3.08
C GLU A 60 -8.30 -21.66 4.61
N GLY A 61 -9.40 -21.26 5.25
CA GLY A 61 -9.74 -21.69 6.59
C GLY A 61 -10.35 -23.08 6.47
N GLY A 62 -9.47 -24.08 6.38
CA GLY A 62 -9.76 -25.49 6.68
C GLY A 62 -9.11 -25.86 8.00
#